data_AF-A0A1B6IHF6-F1
#
_entry.id   AF-A0A1B6IHF6-F1
#
_cell.length_a   1.000
_cell.length_b   1.000
_cell.length_c   1.000
_cell.angle_alpha   90.00
_cell.angle_beta   90.00
_cell.angle_gamma   90.00
#
_symmetry.space_group_name_H-M   'P 1'
#
loop_
_entity.id
_entity.type
_entity.pdbx_description
1 polymer ?
#
loop_
_entity_poly.entity_id
_entity_poly.type
_entity_poly.pdbx_seq_one_letter_code
_entity_poly.pdbx_strand_id
1 'polypeptide(L)'
;MSSASVEFWKLGKKIVGAGLNYKALCADRNIPLPTKPVIFMKPTTAYITQGQNIQIPKELEVKEDVELGVLIGKKCKNVKPSEGLEYVTGYCLALDLTATNFLNEAKKKGLPWDLWKGFDTACPV
;
A
#
# COMPACT_ATOMS: atom_id res chain seq x y z
N MET A 1 -29.04 9.71 -5.91
CA MET A 1 -28.07 9.92 -7.01
C MET A 1 -27.24 8.67 -7.12
N SER A 2 -27.25 8.01 -8.28
CA SER A 2 -26.46 6.79 -8.53
C SER A 2 -25.00 7.05 -8.17
N SER A 3 -24.45 6.33 -7.19
CA SER A 3 -23.02 6.36 -6.91
C SER A 3 -22.31 5.66 -8.06
N ALA A 4 -22.01 6.39 -9.12
CA ALA A 4 -20.99 5.94 -10.05
C ALA A 4 -19.74 5.71 -9.20
N SER A 5 -19.32 4.45 -9.07
CA SER A 5 -18.09 4.08 -8.40
C SER A 5 -16.98 4.91 -9.01
N VAL A 6 -16.36 5.80 -8.23
CA VAL A 6 -15.21 6.57 -8.72
C VAL A 6 -14.14 5.56 -9.08
N GLU A 7 -13.77 5.49 -10.36
CA GLU A 7 -12.71 4.62 -10.87
C GLU A 7 -11.33 5.18 -10.44
N PHE A 8 -11.10 5.22 -9.12
CA PHE A 8 -9.94 5.87 -8.53
C PHE A 8 -8.63 5.27 -9.01
N TRP A 9 -8.61 3.98 -9.38
CA TRP A 9 -7.45 3.29 -9.94
C TRP A 9 -7.01 3.88 -11.29
N LYS A 10 -7.90 4.54 -12.05
CA LYS A 10 -7.56 5.23 -13.30
C LYS A 10 -7.08 6.67 -13.11
N LEU A 11 -7.49 7.31 -12.02
CA LEU A 11 -7.25 8.75 -11.77
C LEU A 11 -6.23 9.02 -10.67
N GLY A 12 -5.98 8.02 -9.82
CA GLY A 12 -5.04 8.08 -8.71
C GLY A 12 -3.65 8.43 -9.21
N LYS A 13 -2.95 9.28 -8.46
CA LYS A 13 -1.60 9.75 -8.83
C LYS A 13 -0.49 9.13 -7.99
N LYS A 14 -0.85 8.52 -6.86
CA LYS A 14 0.09 7.89 -5.92
C LYS A 14 -0.64 6.93 -5.01
N ILE A 15 0.08 5.91 -4.58
CA ILE A 15 -0.32 4.95 -3.55
C ILE A 15 0.67 5.11 -2.41
N VAL A 16 0.18 5.26 -1.18
CA VAL A 16 1.02 5.41 0.02
C VAL A 16 0.66 4.26 0.97
N GLY A 17 1.65 3.46 1.34
CA GLY A 17 1.49 2.36 2.28
C GLY A 17 2.03 2.70 3.66
N ALA A 18 1.43 2.09 4.69
CA ALA A 18 1.85 2.21 6.08
C ALA A 18 2.27 0.83 6.61
N GLY A 19 3.58 0.63 6.78
CA GLY A 19 4.13 -0.60 7.33
C GLY A 19 4.02 -0.66 8.85
N LEU A 20 3.95 -1.88 9.40
CA LEU A 20 3.97 -2.16 10.85
C LEU A 20 2.84 -1.47 11.63
N ASN A 21 1.66 -1.35 11.02
CA ASN A 21 0.50 -0.66 11.61
C ASN A 21 -0.43 -1.57 12.42
N TYR A 22 -0.12 -2.88 12.50
CA TYR A 22 -0.84 -3.86 13.31
C TYR A 22 0.03 -4.32 14.48
N LYS A 23 -0.41 -4.08 15.72
CA LYS A 23 0.36 -4.44 16.93
C LYS A 23 0.58 -5.95 17.04
N ALA A 24 -0.44 -6.74 16.72
CA ALA A 24 -0.35 -8.21 16.73
C ALA A 24 0.74 -8.71 15.75
N LEU A 25 0.77 -8.17 14.53
CA LEU A 25 1.81 -8.49 13.55
C LEU A 25 3.22 -8.22 14.07
N CYS A 26 3.41 -7.10 14.77
CA CYS A 26 4.71 -6.76 15.35
C CYS A 26 5.11 -7.74 16.46
N ALA A 27 4.16 -8.12 17.32
CA ALA A 27 4.38 -9.13 18.36
C ALA A 27 4.73 -10.50 17.75
N ASP A 28 3.95 -10.98 16.78
CA ASP A 28 4.14 -12.28 16.13
C ASP A 28 5.51 -12.40 15.44
N ARG A 29 5.99 -11.28 14.87
CA ARG A 29 7.28 -11.23 14.15
C ARG A 29 8.44 -10.79 15.05
N ASN A 30 8.22 -10.57 16.34
CA ASN A 30 9.20 -10.04 17.30
C ASN A 30 9.90 -8.75 16.80
N ILE A 31 9.10 -7.84 16.24
CA ILE A 31 9.55 -6.55 15.71
C ILE A 31 9.15 -5.45 16.70
N PRO A 32 10.06 -4.54 17.09
CA PRO A 32 9.71 -3.42 17.94
C PRO A 32 8.69 -2.51 17.25
N LEU A 33 7.70 -2.03 18.01
CA LEU A 33 6.75 -1.06 17.50
C LEU A 33 7.50 0.22 17.09
N PRO A 34 7.31 0.71 15.85
CA PRO A 34 8.00 1.90 15.42
C PRO A 34 7.42 3.12 16.14
N THR A 35 8.28 4.07 16.52
CA THR A 35 7.89 5.33 17.18
C THR A 35 7.31 6.36 16.20
N LYS A 36 7.51 6.14 14.89
CA LYS A 36 6.94 6.92 13.79
C LYS A 36 6.41 5.97 12.72
N PRO A 37 5.36 6.33 11.96
CA PRO A 37 4.85 5.49 10.89
C PRO A 37 5.94 5.15 9.86
N VAL A 38 6.02 3.88 9.46
CA VAL A 38 6.87 3.44 8.35
C VAL A 38 6.09 3.65 7.06
N ILE A 39 6.54 4.57 6.22
CA ILE A 39 5.84 4.95 4.99
C ILE A 39 6.63 4.50 3.77
N PHE A 40 5.92 3.97 2.77
CA PHE A 40 6.46 3.66 1.45
C PHE A 40 5.44 4.03 0.37
N MET A 41 5.85 3.96 -0.89
CA MET A 41 4.98 4.25 -2.03
C MET A 41 4.91 3.06 -2.98
N LYS A 42 3.80 2.99 -3.72
CA LYS A 42 3.68 2.15 -4.93
C LYS A 42 3.33 3.05 -6.12
N PRO A 43 3.81 2.73 -7.33
CA PRO A 43 3.42 3.45 -8.53
C PRO A 43 1.95 3.13 -8.88
N THR A 44 1.31 4.00 -9.65
CA THR A 44 -0.09 3.81 -10.08
C THR A 44 -0.24 2.64 -11.05
N THR A 45 0.84 2.22 -11.72
CA THR A 45 0.88 1.00 -12.56
C THR A 45 0.78 -0.29 -11.74
N ALA A 46 0.93 -0.22 -10.42
CA ALA A 46 0.70 -1.36 -9.55
C ALA A 46 -0.78 -1.73 -9.40
N TYR A 47 -1.71 -0.81 -9.73
CA TYR A 47 -3.14 -1.08 -9.64
C TYR A 47 -3.58 -2.16 -10.61
N ILE A 48 -4.35 -3.10 -10.08
CA ILE A 48 -5.26 -3.95 -10.85
C ILE A 48 -6.58 -4.04 -10.09
N THR A 49 -7.67 -4.28 -10.81
CA THR A 49 -9.00 -4.47 -10.23
C THR A 49 -9.46 -5.91 -10.34
N GLN A 50 -10.53 -6.24 -9.62
CA GLN A 50 -11.23 -7.52 -9.75
C GLN A 50 -11.42 -7.93 -11.23
N GLY A 51 -11.06 -9.18 -11.54
CA GLY A 51 -11.11 -9.75 -12.89
C GLY A 51 -9.81 -9.61 -13.69
N GLN A 52 -8.84 -8.82 -13.22
CA GLN A 52 -7.49 -8.77 -13.77
C GLN A 52 -6.55 -9.74 -13.05
N ASN A 53 -5.51 -10.20 -13.75
CA ASN A 53 -4.56 -11.17 -13.21
C ASN A 53 -3.41 -10.48 -12.48
N ILE A 54 -3.04 -11.02 -11.31
CA ILE A 54 -1.76 -10.71 -10.66
C ILE A 54 -0.64 -11.31 -11.50
N GLN A 55 0.38 -10.51 -11.82
CA GLN A 55 1.55 -10.93 -12.59
C GLN A 55 2.79 -10.88 -11.69
N ILE A 56 3.24 -12.05 -11.24
CA ILE A 56 4.45 -12.17 -10.44
C ILE A 56 5.65 -12.34 -11.40
N PRO A 57 6.63 -11.42 -11.40
CA PRO A 57 7.85 -11.60 -12.19
C PRO A 57 8.59 -12.87 -11.77
N LYS A 58 9.18 -13.60 -12.73
CA LYS A 58 9.74 -14.96 -12.53
C LYS A 58 10.71 -15.10 -11.36
N GLU A 59 11.45 -14.05 -11.04
CA GLU A 59 12.49 -14.08 -10.01
C GLU A 59 11.98 -13.61 -8.63
N LEU A 60 10.71 -13.25 -8.48
CA LEU A 60 10.18 -12.70 -7.23
C LEU A 60 9.39 -13.74 -6.43
N GLU A 61 9.71 -13.84 -5.14
CA GLU A 61 8.88 -14.56 -4.16
C GLU A 61 7.94 -13.57 -3.49
N VAL A 62 6.66 -13.63 -3.82
CA VAL A 62 5.67 -12.63 -3.37
C VAL A 62 4.87 -13.13 -2.18
N LYS A 63 4.70 -12.27 -1.18
CA LYS A 63 3.70 -12.43 -0.11
C LYS A 63 2.64 -11.35 -0.22
N GLU A 64 1.44 -11.71 0.18
CA GLU A 64 0.29 -10.84 0.30
C GLU A 64 0.07 -10.39 1.75
N ASP A 65 -0.18 -9.10 1.93
CA ASP A 65 -0.74 -8.55 3.15
C ASP A 65 -2.10 -7.91 2.78
N VAL A 66 -3.16 -8.28 3.50
CA VAL A 66 -4.51 -7.72 3.29
C VAL A 66 -4.65 -6.43 4.08
N GLU A 67 -4.96 -5.33 3.40
CA GLU A 67 -4.91 -3.98 3.97
C GLU A 67 -6.19 -3.17 3.68
N LEU A 68 -6.53 -2.25 4.58
CA LEU A 68 -7.59 -1.26 4.33
C LEU A 68 -7.03 -0.09 3.52
N GLY A 69 -7.51 0.08 2.29
CA GLY A 69 -7.24 1.25 1.47
C GLY A 69 -8.14 2.43 1.84
N VAL A 70 -7.55 3.60 2.04
CA VAL A 70 -8.27 4.86 2.33
C VAL A 70 -8.18 5.80 1.12
N LEU A 71 -9.32 6.14 0.52
CA LEU A 71 -9.36 6.99 -0.66
C LEU A 71 -9.42 8.47 -0.27
N ILE A 72 -8.46 9.26 -0.73
CA ILE A 72 -8.38 10.70 -0.45
C ILE A 72 -9.04 11.48 -1.60
N GLY A 73 -10.19 12.10 -1.33
CA GLY A 73 -11.04 12.75 -2.35
C GLY A 73 -10.72 14.22 -2.64
N LYS A 74 -10.04 14.90 -1.71
CA LYS A 74 -9.66 16.32 -1.86
C LYS A 74 -8.22 16.54 -1.43
N LYS A 75 -7.60 17.63 -1.90
CA LYS A 75 -6.19 17.95 -1.62
C LYS A 75 -5.95 18.04 -0.12
N CYS A 76 -5.22 17.08 0.44
CA CYS A 76 -4.85 17.00 1.85
C CYS A 76 -3.39 17.46 2.03
N LYS A 77 -3.17 18.60 2.69
CA LYS A 77 -1.83 19.15 2.96
C LYS A 77 -1.83 19.83 4.33
N ASN A 78 -0.87 19.45 5.20
CA ASN A 78 -0.68 20.02 6.54
C ASN A 78 -1.97 20.05 7.39
N VAL A 79 -2.79 18.99 7.26
CA VAL A 79 -4.09 18.86 7.93
C VAL A 79 -3.89 18.40 9.36
N LYS A 80 -4.72 18.90 10.29
CA LYS A 80 -4.68 18.42 11.68
C LYS A 80 -5.19 16.98 11.75
N PRO A 81 -4.65 16.13 12.63
CA PRO A 81 -5.12 14.75 12.77
C PRO A 81 -6.64 14.63 12.99
N SER A 82 -7.24 15.57 13.73
CA SER A 82 -8.68 15.62 14.02
C SER A 82 -9.56 15.85 12.78
N GLU A 83 -9.02 16.48 11.73
CA GLU A 83 -9.73 16.85 10.49
C GLU A 83 -9.53 15.80 9.39
N GLY A 84 -8.67 14.79 9.61
CA GLY A 84 -8.22 13.87 8.56
C GLY A 84 -9.34 13.12 7.85
N LEU A 85 -10.38 12.70 8.59
CA LEU A 85 -11.53 11.97 8.03
C LEU A 85 -12.36 12.80 7.05
N GLU A 86 -12.34 14.14 7.15
CA GLU A 86 -13.06 15.01 6.21
C GLU A 86 -12.49 14.98 4.78
N TYR A 87 -11.29 14.43 4.60
CA TYR A 87 -10.62 14.30 3.31
C TYR A 87 -10.82 12.92 2.67
N VAL A 88 -11.43 11.99 3.40
CA VAL A 88 -11.70 10.63 2.92
C VAL A 88 -12.98 10.63 2.10
N THR A 89 -12.92 10.06 0.90
CA THR A 89 -14.09 9.91 0.01
C THR A 89 -14.62 8.48 -0.04
N GLY A 90 -13.90 7.52 0.53
CA GLY A 90 -14.28 6.12 0.52
C GLY A 90 -13.13 5.21 0.96
N TYR A 91 -13.38 3.92 0.83
CA TYR A 91 -12.47 2.86 1.22
C TYR A 91 -12.47 1.75 0.17
N CYS A 92 -11.40 0.96 0.14
CA CYS A 92 -11.32 -0.27 -0.63
C CYS A 92 -10.56 -1.32 0.17
N LEU A 93 -10.74 -2.59 -0.20
CA LEU A 93 -9.82 -3.64 0.22
C LEU A 93 -8.62 -3.60 -0.72
N ALA A 94 -7.41 -3.64 -0.19
CA ALA A 94 -6.20 -3.67 -0.99
C ALA A 94 -5.33 -4.87 -0.61
N LEU A 95 -4.58 -5.39 -1.58
CA LEU A 95 -3.47 -6.31 -1.30
C LEU A 95 -2.15 -5.56 -1.45
N ASP A 96 -1.35 -5.54 -0.39
CA ASP A 96 0.04 -5.07 -0.45
C ASP A 96 0.96 -6.24 -0.81
N LEU A 97 1.08 -6.51 -2.11
CA LEU A 97 1.98 -7.55 -2.60
C LEU A 97 3.43 -7.10 -2.42
N THR A 98 4.24 -7.99 -1.84
CA THR A 98 5.63 -7.71 -1.48
C THR A 98 6.55 -8.80 -1.96
N ALA A 99 7.55 -8.46 -2.78
CA ALA A 99 8.62 -9.40 -3.11
C ALA A 99 9.59 -9.54 -1.93
N THR A 100 9.67 -10.73 -1.35
CA THR A 100 10.32 -10.97 -0.06
C THR A 100 11.75 -11.46 -0.15
N ASN A 101 12.11 -12.14 -1.24
CA ASN A 101 13.43 -12.75 -1.42
C ASN A 101 14.58 -11.72 -1.44
N PHE A 102 14.34 -10.49 -1.89
CA PHE A 102 15.35 -9.41 -1.86
C PHE A 102 15.17 -8.40 -0.71
N LEU A 103 14.01 -8.45 -0.04
CA LEU A 103 13.63 -7.46 0.97
C LEU A 103 14.59 -7.40 2.15
N ASN A 104 15.02 -8.56 2.64
CA ASN A 104 15.84 -8.62 3.86
C ASN A 104 17.26 -8.10 3.62
N GLU A 105 17.86 -8.40 2.47
CA GLU A 105 19.17 -7.85 2.11
C GLU A 105 19.09 -6.34 1.90
N ALA A 106 18.07 -5.90 1.20
CA ALA A 106 17.89 -4.50 0.88
C ALA A 106 17.59 -3.65 2.14
N LYS A 107 16.83 -4.19 3.11
CA LYS A 107 16.67 -3.60 4.45
C LYS A 107 18.01 -3.45 5.18
N LYS A 108 18.85 -4.49 5.19
CA LYS A 108 20.18 -4.45 5.84
C LYS A 108 21.09 -3.39 5.22
N LYS A 109 20.97 -3.17 3.91
CA LYS A 109 21.74 -2.19 3.15
C LYS A 109 21.12 -0.79 3.10
N GLY A 110 19.93 -0.59 3.69
CA GLY A 110 19.22 0.68 3.66
C GLY A 110 18.76 1.11 2.25
N LEU A 111 18.51 0.15 1.36
CA LEU A 111 18.11 0.42 -0.02
C LEU A 111 16.62 0.81 -0.15
N PRO A 112 16.22 1.54 -1.22
CA PRO A 112 14.85 1.96 -1.46
C PRO A 112 13.89 0.80 -1.70
N TRP A 113 12.62 0.95 -1.30
CA TRP A 113 11.65 -0.15 -1.27
C TRP A 113 10.92 -0.43 -2.58
N ASP A 114 11.21 0.38 -3.60
CA ASP A 114 10.48 0.45 -4.85
C ASP A 114 10.49 -0.89 -5.61
N LEU A 115 11.63 -1.59 -5.66
CA LEU A 115 11.75 -2.84 -6.40
C LEU A 115 10.86 -3.96 -5.84
N TRP A 116 10.61 -3.98 -4.53
CA TRP A 116 9.85 -5.06 -3.90
C TRP A 116 8.44 -4.69 -3.48
N LYS A 117 8.14 -3.39 -3.35
CA LYS A 117 6.77 -2.91 -3.11
C LYS A 117 6.07 -2.44 -4.38
N GLY A 118 6.79 -2.09 -5.44
CA GLY A 118 6.28 -1.29 -6.54
C GLY A 118 6.34 -1.94 -7.93
N PHE A 119 6.44 -3.26 -8.03
CA PHE A 119 6.31 -3.94 -9.32
C PHE A 119 4.88 -3.82 -9.88
N ASP A 120 4.72 -4.04 -11.19
CA ASP A 120 3.41 -4.00 -11.82
C ASP A 120 2.46 -5.01 -11.18
N THR A 121 1.18 -4.66 -11.07
CA THR A 121 0.16 -5.49 -10.39
C THR A 121 0.35 -5.70 -8.88
N ALA A 122 1.33 -5.04 -8.24
CA ALA A 122 1.61 -5.20 -6.81
C ALA A 122 0.58 -4.57 -5.84
N CYS A 123 -0.49 -3.95 -6.36
CA CYS A 123 -1.57 -3.36 -5.57
C CYS A 123 -2.96 -3.68 -6.15
N PRO A 124 -3.42 -4.93 -6.05
CA PRO A 124 -4.82 -5.26 -6.29
C PRO A 124 -5.77 -4.46 -5.38
N VAL A 125 -6.84 -3.91 -5.95
CA VAL A 125 -7.88 -3.13 -5.26
C VAL A 125 -9.30 -3.41 -5.77
#